data_AF-A0A7V9I4N5-F1
#
_entry.id   AF-A0A7V9I4N5-F1
#
_cell.length_a   1.000
_cell.length_b   1.000
_cell.length_c   1.000
_cell.angle_alpha   90.00
_cell.angle_beta   90.00
_cell.angle_gamma   90.00
#
_symmetry.space_group_name_H-M   'P 1'
#
loop_
_entity.id
_entity.type
_entity.pdbx_description
1 polymer ?
#
loop_
_entity_poly.entity_id
_entity_poly.type
_entity_poly.pdbx_seq_one_letter_code
_entity_poly.pdbx_strand_id
1 'polypeptide(L)'
;MSSDTRLTTENRIVNLLSHWLAGHVRNDELRRRLDEIGTEGLSPGEVELVEELHAEIAQAGPGERGSLERLVRESVEALALGL
;
A
#
# COMPACT_ATOMS: atom_id res chain seq x y z
N MET A 1 11.03 21.27 2.47
CA MET A 1 9.82 20.80 3.19
C MET A 1 9.18 19.57 2.55
N SER A 2 9.60 19.10 1.36
CA SER A 2 8.93 17.98 0.67
C SER A 2 9.28 16.57 1.17
N SER A 3 10.43 16.38 1.83
CA SER A 3 10.90 15.05 2.26
C SER A 3 10.21 14.52 3.53
N ASP A 4 9.85 15.39 4.48
CA ASP A 4 9.13 15.00 5.71
C ASP A 4 7.72 14.48 5.42
N THR A 5 6.99 15.13 4.51
CA THR A 5 5.65 14.70 4.09
C THR A 5 5.70 13.33 3.42
N ARG A 6 6.65 13.14 2.49
CA ARG A 6 6.88 11.87 1.81
C ARG A 6 7.16 10.72 2.78
N LEU A 7 8.15 10.89 3.66
CA LEU A 7 8.51 9.87 4.66
C LEU A 7 7.33 9.53 5.57
N THR A 8 6.50 10.52 5.89
CA THR A 8 5.29 10.29 6.69
C THR A 8 4.26 9.46 5.91
N THR A 9 4.04 9.77 4.64
CA THR A 9 3.12 9.01 3.76
C THR A 9 3.60 7.58 3.54
N GLU A 10 4.86 7.37 3.13
CA GLU A 10 5.48 6.05 2.94
C GLU A 10 5.33 5.19 4.20
N ASN A 11 5.72 5.72 5.37
CA ASN A 11 5.64 4.99 6.63
C ASN A 11 4.20 4.60 6.99
N ARG A 12 3.21 5.45 6.70
CA ARG A 12 1.79 5.14 6.95
C ARG A 12 1.32 4.00 6.05
N ILE A 13 1.69 4.02 4.77
CA ILE A 13 1.35 2.96 3.81
C ILE A 13 2.05 1.64 4.20
N VAL A 14 3.36 1.64 4.42
CA VAL A 14 4.14 0.46 4.83
C VAL A 14 3.57 -0.18 6.09
N ASN A 15 3.22 0.64 7.10
CA ASN A 15 2.60 0.14 8.31
C ASN A 15 1.23 -0.51 8.03
N LEU A 16 0.37 0.14 7.25
CA LEU A 16 -0.94 -0.41 6.91
C LEU A 16 -0.84 -1.76 6.18
N LEU A 17 0.04 -1.84 5.17
CA LEU A 17 0.29 -3.06 4.41
C LEU A 17 0.84 -4.18 5.30
N SER A 18 1.74 -3.85 6.22
CA SER A 18 2.28 -4.82 7.19
C SER A 18 1.20 -5.37 8.13
N HIS A 19 0.27 -4.52 8.59
CA HIS A 19 -0.87 -4.97 9.40
C HIS A 19 -1.84 -5.86 8.61
N TRP A 20 -2.04 -5.59 7.33
CA TRP A 20 -2.83 -6.47 6.47
C TRP A 20 -2.15 -7.82 6.26
N LEU A 21 -0.83 -7.85 6.03
CA LEU A 21 -0.06 -9.10 5.91
C LEU A 21 -0.14 -9.96 7.19
N ALA A 22 -0.15 -9.31 8.36
CA ALA A 22 -0.33 -9.98 9.65
C ALA A 22 -1.77 -10.46 9.93
N GLY A 23 -2.72 -10.19 9.02
CA GLY A 23 -4.12 -10.58 9.16
C GLY A 23 -4.94 -9.69 10.10
N HIS A 24 -4.42 -8.54 10.51
CA HIS A 24 -5.13 -7.58 11.36
C HIS A 24 -6.10 -6.68 10.58
N VAL A 25 -5.95 -6.61 9.26
CA VAL A 25 -6.75 -5.77 8.36
C VAL A 25 -7.33 -6.63 7.24
N ARG A 26 -8.61 -6.44 6.93
CA ARG A 26 -9.30 -7.08 5.79
C ARG A 26 -9.15 -6.25 4.51
N ASN A 27 -9.38 -6.84 3.35
CA ASN A 27 -9.22 -6.16 2.05
C ASN A 27 -10.02 -4.86 1.94
N ASP A 28 -11.30 -4.86 2.33
CA ASP A 28 -12.13 -3.63 2.27
C ASP A 28 -11.58 -2.50 3.14
N GLU A 29 -11.09 -2.85 4.33
CA GLU A 29 -10.51 -1.90 5.26
C GLU A 29 -9.15 -1.42 4.79
N LEU A 30 -8.34 -2.29 4.19
CA LEU A 30 -7.09 -1.92 3.54
C LEU A 30 -7.34 -0.89 2.43
N ARG A 31 -8.29 -1.16 1.54
CA ARG A 31 -8.63 -0.26 0.42
C ARG A 31 -9.06 1.11 0.92
N ARG A 32 -10.01 1.15 1.86
CA ARG A 32 -10.50 2.40 2.47
C ARG A 32 -9.37 3.22 3.10
N ARG A 33 -8.47 2.57 3.84
CA ARG A 33 -7.38 3.27 4.53
C ARG A 33 -6.28 3.73 3.58
N LEU A 34 -6.05 3.04 2.46
CA LEU A 34 -5.17 3.53 1.40
C LEU A 34 -5.72 4.82 0.78
N ASP A 35 -7.03 4.87 0.49
CA ASP A 35 -7.70 6.09 0.01
C ASP A 35 -7.55 7.25 1.00
N GLU A 36 -7.69 6.99 2.30
CA GLU A 36 -7.55 8.01 3.36
C GLU A 36 -6.12 8.52 3.56
N ILE A 37 -5.11 7.69 3.31
CA ILE A 37 -3.70 8.10 3.38
C ILE A 37 -3.35 8.93 2.15
N GLY A 38 -3.82 8.51 0.98
CA GLY A 38 -3.48 9.11 -0.31
C GLY A 38 -2.01 8.91 -0.69
N THR A 39 -1.58 9.59 -1.74
CA THR A 39 -0.24 9.47 -2.33
C THR A 39 0.54 10.79 -2.26
N GLU A 40 0.10 11.74 -1.43
CA GLU A 40 0.75 13.05 -1.31
C GLU A 40 2.20 12.91 -0.85
N GLY A 41 3.11 13.50 -1.63
CA GLY A 41 4.55 13.51 -1.35
C GLY A 41 5.32 12.31 -1.90
N LEU A 42 4.65 11.27 -2.40
CA LEU A 42 5.31 10.13 -3.06
C LEU A 42 5.95 10.53 -4.40
N SER A 43 6.94 9.74 -4.85
CA SER A 43 7.47 9.86 -6.21
C SER A 43 6.43 9.35 -7.23
N PRO A 44 6.54 9.73 -8.52
CA PRO A 44 5.66 9.19 -9.55
C PRO A 44 5.62 7.65 -9.59
N GLY A 45 6.76 6.97 -9.40
CA GLY A 45 6.81 5.51 -9.40
C GLY A 45 6.09 4.89 -8.19
N GLU A 46 6.20 5.53 -7.03
CA GLU A 46 5.49 5.09 -5.82
C GLU A 46 3.99 5.38 -5.89
N VAL A 47 3.60 6.48 -6.55
CA VAL A 47 2.18 6.75 -6.84
C VAL A 47 1.62 5.62 -7.70
N GLU A 48 2.29 5.30 -8.81
CA GLU A 48 1.88 4.23 -9.72
C GLU A 48 1.76 2.89 -8.99
N LEU A 49 2.77 2.53 -8.19
CA LEU A 49 2.76 1.33 -7.35
C LEU A 49 1.56 1.27 -6.40
N VAL A 50 1.22 2.38 -5.73
CA VAL A 50 0.10 2.44 -4.79
C VAL A 50 -1.24 2.37 -5.51
N GLU A 51 -1.36 2.99 -6.69
CA GLU A 51 -2.55 2.93 -7.54
C GLU A 51 -2.78 1.53 -8.10
N GLU A 52 -1.72 0.86 -8.58
CA GLU A 52 -1.77 -0.54 -9.02
C GLU A 52 -2.21 -1.46 -7.88
N LEU A 53 -1.59 -1.33 -6.71
CA LEU A 53 -1.96 -2.10 -5.53
C LEU A 53 -3.44 -1.89 -5.15
N HIS A 54 -3.92 -0.65 -5.19
CA HIS A 54 -5.31 -0.33 -4.90
C HIS A 54 -6.28 -0.99 -5.88
N ALA A 55 -5.95 -0.94 -7.18
CA ALA A 55 -6.74 -1.58 -8.23
C ALA A 55 -6.80 -3.11 -8.06
N GLU A 56 -5.68 -3.74 -7.70
CA GLU A 56 -5.61 -5.18 -7.45
C GLU A 56 -6.43 -5.58 -6.22
N ILE A 57 -6.37 -4.80 -5.13
CA ILE A 57 -7.20 -5.04 -3.93
C ILE A 57 -8.69 -4.91 -4.26
N ALA A 58 -9.07 -3.94 -5.11
CA ALA A 58 -10.46 -3.72 -5.50
C ALA A 58 -11.04 -4.86 -6.36
N GLN A 59 -10.19 -5.53 -7.14
CA GLN A 59 -10.59 -6.65 -8.00
C GLN A 59 -10.57 -8.01 -7.29
N ALA A 60 -9.82 -8.13 -6.18
CA ALA A 60 -9.64 -9.39 -5.49
C ALA A 60 -10.94 -9.96 -4.92
N GLY A 61 -11.30 -11.14 -5.42
CA GLY A 61 -12.44 -11.92 -4.96
C GLY A 61 -12.13 -12.76 -3.70
N PRO A 62 -13.17 -13.40 -3.12
CA PRO A 62 -12.99 -14.34 -2.02
C PRO A 62 -12.03 -15.48 -2.40
N GLY A 63 -10.95 -15.65 -1.64
CA GLY A 63 -9.95 -16.72 -1.87
C GLY A 63 -8.68 -16.27 -2.62
N GLU A 64 -8.63 -15.06 -3.17
CA GLU A 64 -7.48 -14.56 -3.96
C GLU A 64 -6.37 -13.90 -3.11
N ARG A 65 -6.50 -14.01 -1.78
CA ARG A 65 -5.58 -13.38 -0.81
C ARG A 65 -4.11 -13.77 -1.04
N GLY A 66 -3.83 -14.99 -1.47
CA GLY A 66 -2.44 -15.44 -1.69
C GLY A 66 -1.70 -14.68 -2.81
N SER A 67 -2.40 -14.31 -3.89
CA SER A 67 -1.80 -13.51 -4.96
C SER A 67 -1.58 -12.06 -4.50
N LEU A 68 -2.53 -11.50 -3.76
CA LEU A 68 -2.39 -10.19 -3.14
C LEU A 68 -1.24 -10.15 -2.11
N GLU A 69 -1.02 -11.22 -1.34
CA GLU A 69 0.05 -11.25 -0.34
C GLU A 69 1.43 -11.09 -0.95
N ARG A 70 1.65 -11.61 -2.15
CA ARG A 70 2.90 -11.40 -2.89
C ARG A 70 3.05 -9.94 -3.29
N LEU A 71 2.03 -9.39 -3.95
CA LEU A 71 2.04 -8.00 -4.41
C LEU A 71 2.25 -7.03 -3.24
N VAL A 72 1.51 -7.21 -2.14
CA VAL A 72 1.64 -6.37 -0.94
C VAL A 72 3.05 -6.42 -0.35
N ARG A 73 3.73 -7.59 -0.38
CA ARG A 73 5.12 -7.70 0.08
C ARG A 73 6.08 -6.93 -0.82
N GLU A 74 5.92 -7.07 -2.13
CA GLU A 74 6.72 -6.34 -3.13
C GLU A 74 6.52 -4.82 -2.98
N SER A 75 5.28 -4.36 -2.77
CA SER A 75 4.99 -2.94 -2.54
C SER A 75 5.61 -2.42 -1.24
N VAL A 76 5.58 -3.20 -0.16
CA VAL A 76 6.24 -2.83 1.11
C VAL A 76 7.74 -2.67 0.92
N GLU A 77 8.39 -3.59 0.20
CA GLU A 77 9.83 -3.52 -0.09
C GLU A 77 10.17 -2.31 -0.95
N ALA A 78 9.43 -2.08 -2.05
CA ALA A 78 9.65 -0.94 -2.92
C ALA A 78 9.51 0.40 -2.19
N LEU A 79 8.44 0.58 -1.41
CA LEU A 79 8.22 1.80 -0.62
C LEU A 79 9.27 1.99 0.48
N ALA A 80 9.72 0.92 1.13
CA ALA A 80 10.76 1.00 2.16
C ALA A 80 12.15 1.37 1.57
N LEU A 81 12.39 1.02 0.30
CA LEU A 81 13.61 1.33 -0.42
C LEU A 81 13.52 2.65 -1.22
N GLY A 82 12.34 3.24 -1.33
CA GLY A 82 12.08 4.47 -2.09
C GLY A 82 12.22 4.29 -3.61
N LEU A 83 11.83 3.11 -4.11
CA LEU A 83 11.95 2.71 -5.52
C LEU A 83 10.77 3.20 -6.38
#